data_AF-A0A7W0MU07-F1
#
_entry.id   AF-A0A7W0MU07-F1
#
_cell.length_a   1.000
_cell.length_b   1.000
_cell.length_c   1.000
_cell.angle_alpha   90.00
_cell.angle_beta   90.00
_cell.angle_gamma   90.00
#
_symmetry.space_group_name_H-M   'P 1'
#
loop_
_entity.id
_entity.type
_entity.pdbx_description
1 polymer ?
#
loop_
_entity_poly.entity_id
_entity_poly.type
_entity_poly.pdbx_seq_one_letter_code
_entity_poly.pdbx_strand_id
1 'polypeptide(L)'
;MAIGASWGGLRAVGRVLAGLPADTPAAVVVAQHRQPRAGDGTLARLLAARCELHVDEAEDKQALTPGAVLIAPSDYHLLVEPGSVALSVDAPLHFSRPSIDVLL
;
A
#
# COMPACT_ATOMS: atom_id res chain seq x y z
N MET A 1 0.32 1.53 10.53
CA MET A 1 1.50 2.23 9.99
C MET A 1 1.20 2.63 8.55
N ALA A 2 1.64 3.82 8.13
CA ALA A 2 1.45 4.35 6.78
C ALA A 2 2.83 4.56 6.11
N ILE A 3 2.98 4.15 4.85
CA ILE A 3 4.22 4.29 4.08
C ILE A 3 3.90 4.87 2.70
N GLY A 4 4.55 5.98 2.35
CA GLY A 4 4.51 6.56 1.01
C GLY A 4 5.83 6.37 0.28
N ALA A 5 5.79 5.99 -1.00
CA ALA A 5 6.99 5.81 -1.81
C ALA A 5 6.80 6.14 -3.30
N SER A 6 7.90 6.43 -4.00
CA SER A 6 7.92 6.78 -5.42
C SER A 6 9.09 6.06 -6.13
N TRP A 7 9.90 6.74 -6.94
CA TRP A 7 11.06 6.14 -7.62
C TRP A 7 11.98 5.39 -6.65
N GLY A 8 12.27 4.12 -6.96
CA GLY A 8 13.06 3.23 -6.10
C GLY A 8 12.32 2.65 -4.89
N GLY A 9 11.04 2.99 -4.72
CA GLY A 9 10.22 2.64 -3.57
C GLY A 9 10.10 1.14 -3.32
N LEU A 10 10.05 0.29 -4.36
CA LEU A 10 10.07 -1.16 -4.20
C LEU A 10 11.24 -1.67 -3.32
N ARG A 11 12.45 -1.12 -3.52
CA ARG A 11 13.63 -1.53 -2.74
C ARG A 11 13.56 -0.98 -1.33
N ALA A 12 13.14 0.26 -1.15
CA ALA A 12 13.05 0.90 0.16
C ALA A 12 11.95 0.27 1.03
N VAL A 13 10.72 0.21 0.51
CA VAL A 13 9.56 -0.43 1.15
C VAL A 13 9.88 -1.89 1.44
N GLY A 14 10.44 -2.62 0.47
CA GLY A 14 10.83 -4.02 0.67
C GLY A 14 11.83 -4.22 1.83
N ARG A 15 12.79 -3.30 2.03
CA ARG A 15 13.71 -3.37 3.18
C ARG A 15 13.01 -3.10 4.51
N VAL A 16 12.07 -2.15 4.54
CA VAL A 16 11.28 -1.87 5.74
C VAL A 16 10.44 -3.09 6.10
N LEU A 17 9.68 -3.62 5.14
CA LEU A 17 8.82 -4.79 5.36
C LEU A 17 9.63 -6.05 5.74
N ALA A 18 10.80 -6.25 5.15
CA ALA A 18 11.69 -7.38 5.51
C ALA A 18 12.21 -7.33 6.95
N GLY A 19 12.26 -6.14 7.56
CA GLY A 19 12.67 -5.96 8.95
C GLY A 19 11.53 -6.07 9.95
N LEU A 20 10.28 -6.22 9.49
CA LEU A 20 9.12 -6.35 10.35
C LEU A 20 8.83 -7.83 10.63
N PRO A 21 8.53 -8.21 11.89
CA PRO A 21 8.20 -9.58 12.23
C PRO A 21 6.78 -9.93 11.77
N ALA A 22 6.51 -11.21 11.54
CA ALA A 22 5.20 -11.69 11.08
C ALA A 22 4.04 -11.36 12.06
N ASP A 23 4.33 -11.18 13.34
CA ASP A 23 3.38 -10.83 14.41
C ASP A 23 3.27 -9.32 14.65
N THR A 24 3.68 -8.49 13.69
CA THR A 24 3.59 -7.02 13.77
C THR A 24 2.20 -6.59 14.25
N PRO A 25 2.06 -5.87 15.39
CA PRO A 25 0.79 -5.63 16.07
C PRO A 25 -0.07 -4.54 15.39
N ALA A 26 0.20 -4.24 14.13
CA ALA A 26 -0.48 -3.20 13.36
C ALA A 26 -0.58 -3.60 11.88
N ALA A 27 -1.61 -3.11 11.21
CA ALA A 27 -1.66 -3.10 9.76
C ALA A 27 -0.63 -2.11 9.20
N VAL A 28 -0.04 -2.44 8.06
CA VAL A 28 0.83 -1.55 7.28
C VAL A 28 0.10 -1.18 5.99
N VAL A 29 0.02 0.11 5.70
CA VAL A 29 -0.64 0.62 4.50
C VAL A 29 0.40 1.32 3.63
N VAL A 30 0.45 1.00 2.35
CA VAL A 30 1.50 1.48 1.42
C VAL A 30 0.88 2.14 0.19
N ALA A 31 1.12 3.44 -0.01
CA ALA A 31 0.94 4.09 -1.31
C ALA A 31 2.28 4.17 -2.05
N GLN A 32 2.28 3.65 -3.26
CA GLN A 32 3.42 3.70 -4.16
C GLN A 32 3.00 4.38 -5.46
N HIS A 33 3.58 5.54 -5.76
CA HIS A 33 3.40 6.19 -7.07
C HIS A 33 3.80 5.19 -8.16
N ARG A 34 2.86 4.88 -9.05
CA ARG A 34 3.02 3.91 -10.15
C ARG A 34 2.17 4.32 -11.35
N GLN A 35 2.42 3.70 -12.50
CA GLN A 35 1.62 3.96 -13.70
C GLN A 35 0.18 3.45 -13.52
N PRO A 36 -0.85 4.15 -14.03
CA PRO A 36 -2.25 3.74 -13.93
C PRO A 36 -2.59 2.38 -14.57
N ARG A 37 -1.76 1.93 -15.52
CA ARG A 37 -1.91 0.62 -16.18
C ARG A 37 -0.89 -0.41 -15.69
N ALA A 38 -0.29 -0.17 -14.52
CA ALA A 38 0.55 -1.18 -13.90
C ALA A 38 -0.29 -2.42 -13.62
N GLY A 39 0.24 -3.61 -13.91
CA GLY A 39 -0.52 -4.84 -13.73
C GLY A 39 -0.94 -5.04 -12.28
N ASP A 40 -2.23 -5.29 -12.08
CA ASP A 40 -2.84 -5.55 -10.77
C ASP A 40 -2.06 -6.63 -10.01
N GLY A 41 -1.89 -6.42 -8.71
CA GLY A 41 -1.18 -7.32 -7.81
C GLY A 41 0.33 -7.46 -8.06
N THR A 42 0.92 -6.85 -9.10
CA THR A 42 2.35 -7.01 -9.40
C THR A 42 3.22 -6.47 -8.27
N LEU A 43 2.90 -5.29 -7.74
CA LEU A 43 3.67 -4.71 -6.64
C LEU A 43 3.52 -5.52 -5.35
N ALA A 44 2.29 -5.93 -5.02
CA ALA A 44 2.01 -6.75 -3.84
C ALA A 44 2.83 -8.05 -3.88
N ARG A 45 2.82 -8.78 -5.01
CA ARG A 45 3.63 -9.99 -5.21
C ARG A 45 5.13 -9.76 -5.04
N LEU A 46 5.66 -8.66 -5.58
CA LEU A 46 7.09 -8.34 -5.48
C LEU A 46 7.53 -7.97 -4.06
N LEU A 47 6.63 -7.40 -3.27
CA LEU A 47 6.85 -7.09 -1.85
C LEU A 47 6.64 -8.32 -0.96
N ALA A 48 5.61 -9.13 -1.22
CA ALA A 48 5.36 -10.40 -0.54
C ALA A 48 6.57 -11.34 -0.62
N ALA A 49 7.25 -11.38 -1.77
CA ALA A 49 8.47 -12.17 -1.93
C ALA A 49 9.68 -11.69 -1.09
N ARG A 50 9.55 -10.58 -0.35
CA ARG A 50 10.64 -9.94 0.41
C ARG A 50 10.38 -9.87 1.92
N CYS A 51 9.22 -10.27 2.40
CA CYS A 51 8.87 -10.21 3.82
C CYS A 51 8.00 -11.40 4.24
N GLU A 52 7.86 -11.60 5.55
CA GLU A 52 7.01 -12.65 6.12
C GLU A 52 5.55 -12.21 6.28
N LEU A 53 5.29 -10.90 6.21
CA LEU A 53 3.95 -10.34 6.31
C LEU A 53 3.10 -10.70 5.08
N HIS A 54 1.78 -10.82 5.30
CA HIS A 54 0.82 -11.02 4.23
C HIS A 54 0.61 -9.70 3.47
N VAL A 55 1.00 -9.67 2.19
CA VAL A 55 0.95 -8.47 1.36
C VAL A 55 -0.04 -8.66 0.22
N ASP A 56 -1.06 -7.81 0.17
CA ASP A 56 -2.07 -7.78 -0.89
C ASP A 56 -2.45 -6.35 -1.28
N GLU A 57 -3.09 -6.20 -2.45
CA GLU A 57 -3.70 -4.93 -2.81
C GLU A 57 -4.95 -4.68 -1.97
N ALA A 58 -5.14 -3.43 -1.57
CA ALA A 58 -6.27 -3.03 -0.77
C ALA A 58 -7.57 -3.15 -1.55
N GLU A 59 -8.59 -3.75 -0.92
CA GLU A 59 -9.97 -3.70 -1.37
C GLU A 59 -10.72 -2.57 -0.65
N ASP A 60 -11.77 -2.03 -1.29
CA ASP A 60 -12.58 -0.99 -0.66
C ASP A 60 -13.26 -1.54 0.60
N LYS A 61 -13.22 -0.76 1.69
CA LYS A 61 -13.73 -1.12 3.02
C LYS A 61 -13.06 -2.34 3.66
N GLN A 62 -11.88 -2.74 3.18
CA GLN A 62 -11.10 -3.79 3.81
C GLN A 62 -10.67 -3.39 5.22
N ALA A 63 -10.84 -4.29 6.18
CA ALA A 63 -10.46 -4.06 7.58
C ALA A 63 -8.93 -3.97 7.75
N LEU A 64 -8.48 -3.10 8.65
CA LEU A 64 -7.08 -2.99 9.05
C LEU A 64 -6.73 -4.08 10.06
N THR A 65 -6.17 -5.20 9.57
CA THR A 65 -5.78 -6.33 10.42
C THR A 65 -4.28 -6.30 10.78
N PRO A 66 -3.90 -6.59 12.03
CA PRO A 66 -2.49 -6.75 12.41
C PRO A 66 -1.78 -7.78 11.54
N GLY A 67 -0.52 -7.52 11.18
CA GLY A 67 0.29 -8.41 10.34
C GLY A 67 -0.02 -8.35 8.84
N ALA A 68 -1.03 -7.58 8.43
CA ALA A 68 -1.33 -7.35 7.01
C ALA A 68 -0.61 -6.12 6.46
N VAL A 69 -0.22 -6.21 5.19
CA VAL A 69 0.30 -5.10 4.39
C VAL A 69 -0.65 -4.85 3.23
N LEU A 70 -1.33 -3.71 3.24
CA LEU A 70 -2.28 -3.30 2.22
C LEU A 70 -1.62 -2.30 1.27
N ILE A 71 -1.59 -2.66 -0.01
CA ILE A 71 -0.98 -1.88 -1.07
C ILE A 71 -2.06 -1.10 -1.82
N ALA A 72 -1.91 0.20 -1.96
CA ALA A 72 -2.81 1.01 -2.79
C ALA A 72 -2.84 0.45 -4.22
N PRO A 73 -4.03 0.12 -4.78
CA PRO A 73 -4.14 -0.33 -6.16
C PRO A 73 -3.65 0.73 -7.15
N SER A 74 -3.32 0.31 -8.37
CA SER A 74 -3.00 1.27 -9.43
C SER A 74 -4.25 2.08 -9.79
N ASP A 75 -4.10 3.39 -10.03
CA ASP A 75 -5.20 4.26 -10.40
C ASP A 75 -6.30 4.48 -9.34
N TYR A 76 -6.04 4.15 -8.06
CA TYR A 76 -6.88 4.51 -6.92
C TYR A 76 -6.09 5.28 -5.87
N HIS A 77 -6.72 6.25 -5.21
CA HIS A 77 -6.27 6.74 -3.93
C HIS A 77 -6.66 5.74 -2.84
N LEU A 78 -5.77 5.52 -1.88
CA LEU A 78 -6.02 4.69 -0.71
C LEU A 78 -6.11 5.59 0.50
N LEU A 79 -7.29 5.59 1.15
CA LEU A 79 -7.57 6.37 2.34
C LEU A 79 -7.63 5.45 3.56
N VAL A 80 -7.23 5.96 4.71
CA VAL A 80 -7.34 5.25 5.99
C VAL A 80 -8.53 5.79 6.76
N GLU A 81 -9.43 4.90 7.14
CA GLU A 81 -10.61 5.20 7.96
C GLU A 81 -10.48 4.52 9.33
N PRO A 82 -11.32 4.87 10.32
CA PRO A 82 -11.36 4.16 11.60
C PRO A 82 -11.68 2.66 11.41
N GLY A 83 -10.64 1.81 11.45
CA GLY A 83 -10.75 0.35 11.39
C GLY A 83 -10.70 -0.25 9.98
N SER A 84 -10.69 0.55 8.92
CA SER A 84 -10.69 0.08 7.52
C SER A 84 -9.91 1.00 6.59
N VAL A 85 -9.77 0.58 5.34
CA VAL A 85 -9.33 1.44 4.23
C VAL A 85 -10.48 1.73 3.28
N ALA A 86 -10.37 2.80 2.51
CA ALA A 86 -11.29 3.11 1.42
C ALA A 86 -10.52 3.44 0.14
N LEU A 87 -11.15 3.17 -1.01
CA LEU A 87 -10.59 3.50 -2.32
C LEU A 87 -11.35 4.68 -2.93
N SER A 88 -10.61 5.66 -3.45
CA SER A 88 -11.19 6.78 -4.18
C SER A 88 -10.62 6.90 -5.59
N VAL A 89 -11.49 7.28 -6.53
CA VAL A 89 -11.16 7.63 -7.93
C VAL A 89 -11.19 9.14 -8.16
N ASP A 90 -11.05 9.93 -7.10
CA ASP A 90 -10.90 11.38 -7.20
C ASP A 90 -9.72 11.75 -8.12
N ALA A 91 -9.73 13.01 -8.55
CA ALA A 91 -8.75 13.52 -9.48
C ALA A 91 -7.31 13.33 -8.92
N PRO A 92 -6.33 12.96 -9.77
CA PRO A 92 -4.96 12.81 -9.34
C PRO A 92 -4.44 14.06 -8.62
N LEU A 93 -3.96 13.88 -7.39
CA LEU A 93 -3.27 14.92 -6.65
C LEU A 93 -1.80 14.92 -7.03
N HIS A 94 -1.24 16.10 -7.33
CA HIS A 94 0.14 16.25 -7.82
C HIS A 94 0.45 15.34 -9.03
N PHE A 95 -0.53 15.16 -9.92
CA PHE A 95 -0.44 14.28 -11.10
C PHE A 95 -0.26 12.78 -10.78
N SER A 96 -0.55 12.35 -9.54
CA SER A 96 -0.39 10.95 -9.12
C SER A 96 -1.66 10.36 -8.52
N ARG A 97 -1.92 9.10 -8.87
CA ARG A 97 -2.96 8.25 -8.29
C ARG A 97 -2.47 6.79 -8.30
N PRO A 98 -2.14 6.21 -7.13
CA PRO A 98 -2.27 6.76 -5.77
C PRO A 98 -1.35 7.95 -5.51
N SER A 99 -1.85 8.99 -4.83
CA SER A 99 -1.04 10.03 -4.20
C SER A 99 -0.84 9.70 -2.71
N ILE A 100 0.38 9.90 -2.23
CA ILE A 100 0.77 9.71 -0.82
C ILE A 100 0.03 10.70 0.09
N ASP A 101 -0.26 11.90 -0.40
CA ASP A 101 -0.87 12.98 0.40
C ASP A 101 -2.31 12.67 0.84
N VAL A 102 -2.95 11.67 0.21
CA VAL A 102 -4.33 11.24 0.48
C VAL A 102 -4.38 10.03 1.43
N LEU A 103 -3.21 9.52 1.84
CA LEU A 103 -3.10 8.33 2.67
C LEU A 103 -3.47 8.58 4.16
N LEU A 104 -3.81 9.82 4.53
CA LEU A 104 -4.16 10.27 5.88
C LEU A 104 -5.42 11.14 5.88
#